data_AF-A0A8T3PZ90-F1
#
_entry.id   AF-A0A8T3PZ90-F1
#
_cell.length_a   1.000
_cell.length_b   1.000
_cell.length_c   1.000
_cell.angle_alpha   90.00
_cell.angle_beta   90.00
_cell.angle_gamma   90.00
#
_symmetry.space_group_name_H-M   'P 1'
#
loop_
_entity.id
_entity.type
_entity.pdbx_description
1 polymer ?
#
loop_
_entity_poly.entity_id
_entity_poly.type
_entity_poly.pdbx_seq_one_letter_code
_entity_poly.pdbx_strand_id
1 'polypeptide(L)'
;MKRLSIGAALLIVVVLLVVAGTLAASLLGTAAPESEVSLQRPPAGHVRADYLPDGTPVWVIGHEDGRVDVLLGFDRHVPFNLGKLLWWCPSARALTNPHHGSRWDEFGVKLGGPTPAGLASWDVSTRGTRVFLGATRGAPSLETPPHGPPEVDRAWCTDEEDDVVFHAFEGWESWDSPTAALAAEPDGWVLIQGELVVLGSDVWLCAPAGCDDAARAANVEVPPPDMEPQFGPLGEGPFIAHVRDGVLIGVTRTAIPQRPDARP
;
A
#
# COMPACT_ATOMS: atom_id res chain seq x y z
N MET A 1 -10.62 -14.04 73.71
CA MET A 1 -9.71 -13.66 72.60
C MET A 1 -9.53 -14.88 71.70
N LYS A 2 -10.00 -14.86 70.43
CA LYS A 2 -9.82 -15.86 69.32
C LYS A 2 -10.98 -15.91 68.30
N ARG A 3 -11.92 -14.95 68.27
CA ARG A 3 -12.98 -14.87 67.25
C ARG A 3 -12.77 -13.81 66.16
N LEU A 4 -11.70 -13.02 66.24
CA LEU A 4 -11.41 -11.95 65.27
C LEU A 4 -10.55 -12.38 64.05
N SER A 5 -10.02 -13.62 63.99
CA SER A 5 -9.06 -13.99 62.92
C SER A 5 -9.68 -14.63 61.67
N ILE A 6 -10.90 -15.18 61.76
CA ILE A 6 -11.51 -15.94 60.64
C ILE A 6 -12.08 -15.00 59.57
N GLY A 7 -12.68 -13.88 59.98
CA GLY A 7 -13.26 -12.91 59.04
C GLY A 7 -12.22 -12.24 58.14
N ALA A 8 -11.05 -11.92 58.70
CA ALA A 8 -9.96 -11.29 57.93
C ALA A 8 -9.36 -12.25 56.89
N ALA A 9 -9.19 -13.53 57.23
CA ALA A 9 -8.66 -14.53 56.31
C ALA A 9 -9.60 -14.78 55.12
N LEU A 10 -10.91 -14.84 55.37
CA LEU A 10 -11.91 -15.03 54.30
C LEU A 10 -11.93 -13.83 53.33
N LEU A 11 -11.86 -12.60 53.85
CA LEU A 11 -11.83 -11.39 53.04
C LEU A 11 -10.59 -11.36 52.11
N ILE A 12 -9.42 -11.73 52.63
CA ILE A 12 -8.18 -11.76 51.84
C ILE A 12 -8.27 -12.78 50.71
N VAL A 13 -8.81 -13.98 50.97
CA VAL A 13 -8.99 -15.01 49.94
C VAL A 13 -9.96 -14.53 48.84
N VAL A 14 -11.06 -13.89 49.22
CA VAL A 14 -12.02 -13.34 48.24
C VAL A 14 -11.36 -12.25 47.38
N VAL A 15 -10.62 -11.33 48.00
CA VAL A 15 -9.91 -10.27 47.25
C VAL A 15 -8.88 -10.87 46.30
N LEU A 16 -8.08 -11.85 46.74
CA LEU A 16 -7.10 -12.52 45.89
C LEU A 16 -7.75 -13.25 44.71
N LEU A 17 -8.88 -13.92 44.93
CA LEU A 17 -9.62 -14.59 43.86
C LEU A 17 -10.22 -13.60 42.86
N VAL A 18 -10.73 -12.45 43.32
CA VAL A 18 -11.22 -11.39 42.43
C VAL A 18 -10.07 -10.81 41.60
N VAL A 19 -8.93 -10.49 42.24
CA VAL A 19 -7.74 -9.97 41.55
C VAL A 19 -7.20 -10.97 40.54
N ALA A 20 -7.08 -12.25 40.90
CA ALA A 20 -6.63 -13.31 40.00
C ALA A 20 -7.61 -13.52 38.84
N GLY A 21 -8.93 -13.46 39.10
CA GLY A 21 -9.97 -13.54 38.08
C GLY A 21 -9.91 -12.36 37.09
N THR A 22 -9.70 -11.14 37.58
CA THR A 22 -9.54 -9.96 36.72
C THR A 22 -8.25 -10.03 35.90
N LEU A 23 -7.13 -10.45 36.49
CA LEU A 23 -5.88 -10.65 35.77
C LEU A 23 -5.99 -11.73 34.70
N ALA A 24 -6.63 -12.87 35.01
CA ALA A 24 -6.85 -13.93 34.05
C ALA A 24 -7.76 -13.48 32.90
N ALA A 25 -8.81 -12.70 33.17
CA ALA A 25 -9.68 -12.13 32.14
C ALA A 25 -8.97 -11.09 31.26
N SER A 26 -8.07 -10.28 31.83
CA SER A 26 -7.24 -9.34 31.07
C SER A 26 -6.15 -10.04 30.25
N LEU A 27 -5.57 -11.13 30.76
CA LEU A 27 -4.62 -11.98 30.03
C LEU A 27 -5.30 -12.81 28.93
N LEU A 28 -6.55 -13.19 29.14
CA LEU A 28 -7.44 -13.78 28.13
C LEU A 28 -8.17 -12.72 27.31
N GLY A 29 -7.75 -11.44 27.39
CA GLY A 29 -8.34 -10.34 26.66
C GLY A 29 -8.51 -10.75 25.21
N THR A 30 -9.76 -11.03 24.83
CA THR A 30 -10.14 -11.27 23.46
C THR A 30 -9.66 -10.04 22.72
N ALA A 31 -8.64 -10.21 21.86
CA ALA A 31 -8.17 -9.14 21.01
C ALA A 31 -9.41 -8.45 20.45
N ALA A 32 -9.52 -7.14 20.67
CA ALA A 32 -10.63 -6.39 20.10
C ALA A 32 -10.68 -6.78 18.62
N PRO A 33 -11.85 -7.20 18.10
CA PRO A 33 -11.93 -7.65 16.72
C PRO A 33 -11.30 -6.57 15.86
N GLU A 34 -10.28 -6.94 15.07
CA GLU A 34 -9.64 -6.01 14.15
C GLU A 34 -10.74 -5.29 13.39
N SER A 35 -10.71 -3.97 13.44
CA SER A 35 -11.74 -3.13 12.83
C SER A 35 -11.93 -3.57 11.38
N GLU A 36 -13.16 -3.96 11.03
CA GLU A 36 -13.50 -4.43 9.67
C GLU A 36 -13.08 -3.36 8.65
N VAL A 37 -12.10 -3.68 7.80
CA VAL A 37 -11.60 -2.73 6.79
C VAL A 37 -12.70 -2.53 5.74
N SER A 38 -13.08 -1.27 5.53
CA SER A 38 -14.10 -0.93 4.54
C SER A 38 -13.69 0.23 3.66
N LEU A 39 -14.05 0.14 2.37
CA LEU A 39 -13.78 1.12 1.33
C LEU A 39 -15.08 1.63 0.71
N GLN A 40 -15.00 2.73 -0.02
CA GLN A 40 -16.14 3.25 -0.76
C GLN A 40 -16.38 2.41 -2.02
N ARG A 41 -17.61 1.93 -2.21
CA ARG A 41 -17.98 1.20 -3.42
C ARG A 41 -18.11 2.17 -4.60
N PRO A 42 -17.37 1.97 -5.71
CA PRO A 42 -17.60 2.72 -6.94
C PRO A 42 -18.93 2.29 -7.59
N PRO A 43 -19.55 3.15 -8.42
CA PRO A 43 -20.64 2.72 -9.29
C PRO A 43 -20.25 1.55 -10.19
N ALA A 44 -21.25 0.82 -10.72
CA ALA A 44 -20.99 -0.21 -11.73
C ALA A 44 -20.34 0.41 -12.98
N GLY A 45 -19.37 -0.31 -13.56
CA GLY A 45 -18.54 0.14 -14.67
C GLY A 45 -17.50 1.21 -14.32
N HIS A 46 -17.35 1.59 -13.04
CA HIS A 46 -16.39 2.61 -12.61
C HIS A 46 -15.29 2.01 -11.74
N VAL A 47 -14.13 2.66 -11.77
CA VAL A 47 -13.00 2.33 -10.92
C VAL A 47 -12.75 3.46 -9.92
N ARG A 48 -12.07 3.15 -8.82
CA ARG A 48 -11.54 4.13 -7.88
C ARG A 48 -10.17 3.68 -7.37
N ALA A 49 -9.21 4.60 -7.36
CA ALA A 49 -8.00 4.46 -6.56
C ALA A 49 -8.35 4.71 -5.08
N ASP A 50 -7.92 3.82 -4.19
CA ASP A 50 -8.14 3.96 -2.75
C ASP A 50 -6.93 3.44 -1.97
N TYR A 51 -6.96 3.60 -0.65
CA TYR A 51 -5.91 3.14 0.26
C TYR A 51 -6.50 2.36 1.42
N LEU A 52 -5.80 1.30 1.83
CA LEU A 52 -6.10 0.59 3.06
C LEU A 52 -5.68 1.44 4.29
N PRO A 53 -6.14 1.11 5.51
CA PRO A 53 -5.78 1.86 6.72
C PRO A 53 -4.28 1.94 7.00
N ASP A 54 -3.51 0.95 6.53
CA ASP A 54 -2.05 0.95 6.61
C ASP A 54 -1.39 1.81 5.52
N GLY A 55 -2.18 2.43 4.63
CA GLY A 55 -1.79 3.24 3.49
C GLY A 55 -1.55 2.45 2.19
N THR A 56 -1.79 1.13 2.18
CA THR A 56 -1.51 0.31 0.99
C THR A 56 -2.43 0.72 -0.16
N PRO A 57 -1.90 1.13 -1.33
CA PRO A 57 -2.69 1.50 -2.49
C PRO A 57 -3.42 0.28 -3.05
N VAL A 58 -4.70 0.46 -3.33
CA VAL A 58 -5.57 -0.54 -3.95
C VAL A 58 -6.42 0.09 -5.04
N TRP A 59 -6.86 -0.75 -5.96
CA TRP A 59 -7.87 -0.42 -6.96
C TRP A 59 -9.18 -1.07 -6.57
N VAL A 60 -10.24 -0.28 -6.42
CA VAL A 60 -11.61 -0.76 -6.22
C VAL A 60 -12.32 -0.68 -7.56
N ILE A 61 -12.64 -1.82 -8.16
CA ILE A 61 -13.21 -1.94 -9.50
C ILE A 61 -14.66 -2.38 -9.37
N GLY A 62 -15.59 -1.51 -9.75
CA GLY A 62 -17.02 -1.85 -9.88
C GLY A 62 -17.31 -2.36 -11.27
N HIS A 63 -17.57 -3.64 -11.41
CA HIS A 63 -17.88 -4.28 -12.69
C HIS A 63 -19.29 -3.90 -13.18
N GLU A 64 -19.53 -4.01 -14.49
CA GLU A 64 -20.82 -3.69 -15.10
C GLU A 64 -21.97 -4.58 -14.59
N ASP A 65 -21.66 -5.82 -14.20
CA ASP A 65 -22.62 -6.76 -13.59
C ASP A 65 -22.89 -6.47 -12.10
N GLY A 66 -22.28 -5.41 -11.55
CA GLY A 66 -22.41 -5.00 -10.16
C GLY A 66 -21.47 -5.72 -9.18
N ARG A 67 -20.65 -6.68 -9.63
CA ARG A 67 -19.57 -7.23 -8.80
C ARG A 67 -18.53 -6.15 -8.49
N VAL A 68 -17.75 -6.38 -7.43
CA VAL A 68 -16.65 -5.51 -7.03
C VAL A 68 -15.43 -6.35 -6.77
N ASP A 69 -14.31 -5.98 -7.37
CA ASP A 69 -12.99 -6.51 -7.01
C ASP A 69 -12.15 -5.41 -6.36
N VAL A 70 -11.28 -5.82 -5.44
CA VAL A 70 -10.26 -4.97 -4.84
C VAL A 70 -8.91 -5.60 -5.16
N LEU A 71 -8.07 -4.88 -5.90
CA LEU A 71 -6.79 -5.35 -6.41
C LEU A 71 -5.64 -4.52 -5.83
N LEU A 72 -4.47 -5.14 -5.68
CA LEU A 72 -3.27 -4.43 -5.24
C LEU A 72 -2.88 -3.35 -6.24
N GLY A 73 -2.55 -2.15 -5.76
CA GLY A 73 -2.19 -0.98 -6.57
C GLY A 73 -0.75 -0.93 -7.06
N PHE A 74 0.05 -1.97 -6.81
CA PHE A 74 1.47 -2.02 -7.14
C PHE A 74 1.80 -3.01 -8.26
N ASP A 75 2.75 -2.64 -9.13
CA ASP A 75 3.47 -3.63 -9.93
C ASP A 75 4.43 -4.42 -9.02
N ARG A 76 4.38 -5.75 -9.14
CA ARG A 76 5.34 -6.65 -8.49
C ARG A 76 6.60 -6.88 -9.31
N HIS A 77 6.65 -6.37 -10.54
CA HIS A 77 7.88 -6.16 -11.28
C HIS A 77 8.61 -4.95 -10.71
N VAL A 78 9.45 -5.23 -9.72
CA VAL A 78 10.23 -4.22 -9.00
C VAL A 78 11.71 -4.39 -9.34
N PRO A 79 12.17 -3.96 -10.54
CA PRO A 79 13.61 -3.89 -10.78
C PRO A 79 14.23 -3.04 -9.68
N PHE A 80 15.27 -3.58 -9.06
CA PHE A 80 15.94 -3.00 -7.89
C PHE A 80 15.05 -2.84 -6.65
N ASN A 81 13.96 -3.61 -6.56
CA ASN A 81 12.99 -3.59 -5.47
C ASN A 81 12.35 -2.22 -5.21
N LEU A 82 12.33 -1.34 -6.21
CA LEU A 82 11.60 -0.07 -6.15
C LEU A 82 10.18 -0.27 -6.68
N GLY A 83 9.19 -0.09 -5.81
CA GLY A 83 7.78 -0.24 -6.18
C GLY A 83 7.32 0.80 -7.20
N LYS A 84 6.26 0.46 -7.95
CA LYS A 84 5.59 1.35 -8.92
C LYS A 84 4.09 1.25 -8.75
N LEU A 85 3.43 2.41 -8.70
CA LEU A 85 1.96 2.47 -8.72
C LEU A 85 1.45 2.18 -10.12
N LEU A 86 0.39 1.39 -10.18
CA LEU A 86 -0.30 1.11 -11.42
C LEU A 86 -1.19 2.29 -11.77
N TRP A 87 -1.43 2.50 -13.07
CA TRP A 87 -2.49 3.36 -13.57
C TRP A 87 -3.66 2.50 -14.01
N TRP A 88 -4.87 3.02 -13.82
CA TRP A 88 -6.04 2.48 -14.49
C TRP A 88 -6.28 3.23 -15.80
N CYS A 89 -6.44 2.46 -16.87
CA CYS A 89 -6.80 2.96 -18.18
C CYS A 89 -8.25 2.55 -18.53
N PRO A 90 -9.23 3.47 -18.44
CA PRO A 90 -10.63 3.24 -18.75
C PRO A 90 -10.87 2.70 -20.17
N SER A 91 -10.19 3.25 -21.18
CA SER A 91 -10.35 2.83 -22.58
C SER A 91 -9.91 1.39 -22.82
N ALA A 92 -8.91 0.90 -22.08
CA ALA A 92 -8.48 -0.50 -22.10
C ALA A 92 -9.22 -1.39 -21.11
N ARG A 93 -9.99 -0.81 -20.16
CA ARG A 93 -10.55 -1.48 -18.98
C ARG A 93 -9.52 -2.37 -18.28
N ALA A 94 -8.38 -1.78 -17.94
CA ALA A 94 -7.20 -2.51 -17.54
C ALA A 94 -6.23 -1.64 -16.71
N LEU A 95 -5.33 -2.32 -15.99
CA LEU A 95 -4.24 -1.72 -15.23
C LEU A 95 -2.94 -1.79 -16.04
N THR A 96 -2.13 -0.74 -15.97
CA THR A 96 -0.83 -0.67 -16.62
C THR A 96 0.22 -0.07 -15.70
N ASN A 97 1.45 -0.59 -15.77
CA ASN A 97 2.61 0.08 -15.23
C ASN A 97 3.16 1.03 -16.32
N PRO A 98 3.03 2.36 -16.17
CA PRO A 98 3.46 3.31 -17.19
C PRO A 98 4.98 3.29 -17.42
N HIS A 99 5.77 2.81 -16.45
CA HIS A 99 7.23 2.85 -16.53
C HIS A 99 7.83 1.62 -17.21
N HIS A 100 7.24 0.44 -17.04
CA HIS A 100 7.81 -0.83 -17.53
C HIS A 100 6.85 -1.65 -18.40
N GLY A 101 5.64 -1.16 -18.64
CA GLY A 101 4.69 -1.78 -19.56
C GLY A 101 4.06 -3.09 -19.09
N SER A 102 4.20 -3.46 -17.81
CA SER A 102 3.40 -4.56 -17.22
C SER A 102 1.92 -4.22 -17.30
N ARG A 103 1.09 -5.20 -17.67
CA ARG A 103 -0.35 -4.98 -17.92
C ARG A 103 -1.19 -6.09 -17.32
N TRP A 104 -2.36 -5.73 -16.78
CA TRP A 104 -3.34 -6.64 -16.19
C TRP A 104 -4.75 -6.26 -16.60
N ASP A 105 -5.64 -7.24 -16.71
CA ASP A 105 -7.07 -6.96 -16.88
C ASP A 105 -7.71 -6.43 -15.59
N GLU A 106 -9.00 -6.10 -15.66
CA GLU A 106 -9.79 -5.59 -14.54
C GLU A 106 -10.02 -6.61 -13.39
N PHE A 107 -9.56 -7.85 -13.53
CA PHE A 107 -9.59 -8.90 -12.50
C PHE A 107 -8.19 -9.19 -11.93
N GLY A 108 -7.17 -8.43 -12.35
CA GLY A 108 -5.79 -8.61 -11.91
C GLY A 108 -5.08 -9.78 -12.59
N VAL A 109 -5.65 -10.36 -13.66
CA VAL A 109 -4.98 -11.38 -14.47
C VAL A 109 -3.94 -10.69 -15.35
N LYS A 110 -2.72 -11.23 -15.38
CA LYS A 110 -1.64 -10.69 -16.20
C LYS A 110 -2.02 -10.79 -17.68
N LEU A 111 -1.90 -9.67 -18.40
CA LEU A 111 -2.03 -9.61 -19.86
C LEU A 111 -0.66 -9.65 -20.54
N GLY A 112 0.31 -8.90 -20.01
CA GLY A 112 1.58 -8.69 -20.69
C GLY A 112 2.67 -8.05 -19.83
N GLY A 113 3.81 -7.81 -20.46
CA GLY A 113 4.97 -7.14 -19.87
C GLY A 113 5.80 -8.00 -18.89
N PRO A 114 6.74 -7.35 -18.17
CA PRO A 114 7.81 -8.05 -17.45
C PRO A 114 7.42 -8.60 -16.07
N THR A 115 6.25 -8.26 -15.53
CA THR A 115 5.78 -8.76 -14.24
C THR A 115 5.66 -10.29 -14.19
N PRO A 116 6.06 -10.97 -13.11
CA PRO A 116 6.10 -12.44 -13.09
C PRO A 116 4.72 -13.08 -12.87
N ALA A 117 3.69 -12.34 -12.45
CA ALA A 117 2.38 -12.90 -12.11
C ALA A 117 1.27 -11.83 -12.11
N GLY A 118 0.02 -12.24 -11.84
CA GLY A 118 -1.12 -11.35 -11.69
C GLY A 118 -1.04 -10.44 -10.44
N LEU A 119 -2.11 -9.74 -10.12
CA LEU A 119 -2.23 -8.92 -8.92
C LEU A 119 -2.93 -9.67 -7.79
N ALA A 120 -2.41 -9.52 -6.57
CA ALA A 120 -3.13 -9.98 -5.38
C ALA A 120 -4.44 -9.20 -5.23
N SER A 121 -5.43 -9.82 -4.61
CA SER A 121 -6.76 -9.24 -4.38
C SER A 121 -7.25 -9.53 -2.97
N TRP A 122 -8.42 -9.05 -2.63
CA TRP A 122 -9.09 -9.39 -1.37
C TRP A 122 -10.39 -10.13 -1.64
N ASP A 123 -10.81 -10.95 -0.68
CA ASP A 123 -12.20 -11.35 -0.58
C ASP A 123 -13.05 -10.10 -0.31
N VAL A 124 -14.18 -9.99 -0.99
CA VAL A 124 -15.02 -8.80 -0.95
C VAL A 124 -16.45 -9.18 -0.60
N SER A 125 -17.02 -8.45 0.36
CA SER A 125 -18.47 -8.38 0.54
C SER A 125 -18.95 -6.94 0.43
N THR A 126 -20.20 -6.73 0.03
CA THR A 126 -20.77 -5.39 -0.14
C THR A 126 -22.00 -5.20 0.75
N ARG A 127 -22.13 -4.03 1.38
CA ARG A 127 -23.35 -3.61 2.09
C ARG A 127 -23.65 -2.16 1.72
N GLY A 128 -24.69 -1.96 0.89
CA GLY A 128 -25.03 -0.64 0.36
C GLY A 128 -23.88 -0.04 -0.47
N THR A 129 -23.38 1.11 -0.03
CA THR A 129 -22.32 1.90 -0.68
C THR A 129 -20.92 1.56 -0.18
N ARG A 130 -20.77 0.52 0.65
CA ARG A 130 -19.50 0.11 1.25
C ARG A 130 -19.07 -1.26 0.77
N VAL A 131 -17.75 -1.41 0.59
CA VAL A 131 -17.03 -2.64 0.30
C VAL A 131 -16.31 -3.04 1.58
N PHE A 132 -16.45 -4.27 2.03
CA PHE A 132 -15.77 -4.80 3.21
C PHE A 132 -14.78 -5.87 2.76
N LEU A 133 -13.54 -5.73 3.23
CA LEU A 133 -12.44 -6.60 2.82
C LEU A 133 -12.32 -7.78 3.80
N GLY A 134 -12.23 -8.97 3.24
CA GLY A 134 -11.90 -10.20 3.96
C GLY A 134 -10.43 -10.56 3.81
N ALA A 135 -10.15 -11.86 3.72
CA ALA A 135 -8.79 -12.35 3.57
C ALA A 135 -8.17 -11.91 2.23
N THR A 136 -6.85 -11.68 2.24
CA THR A 136 -6.09 -11.47 1.00
C THR A 136 -6.04 -12.77 0.21
N ARG A 137 -6.34 -12.67 -1.08
CA ARG A 137 -6.15 -13.72 -2.09
C ARG A 137 -4.82 -13.51 -2.79
N GLY A 138 -4.08 -14.59 -2.96
CA GLY A 138 -2.88 -14.59 -3.79
C GLY A 138 -3.18 -14.16 -5.23
N ALA A 139 -2.14 -13.77 -5.96
CA ALA A 139 -2.30 -13.39 -7.36
C ALA A 139 -2.77 -14.57 -8.23
N PRO A 140 -3.58 -14.30 -9.29
CA PRO A 140 -3.90 -15.31 -10.30
C PRO A 140 -2.65 -15.95 -10.90
N SER A 141 -2.73 -17.25 -11.21
CA SER A 141 -1.66 -17.97 -11.90
C SER A 141 -1.50 -17.47 -13.34
N LEU A 142 -0.32 -17.66 -13.93
CA LEU A 142 -0.08 -17.32 -15.34
C LEU A 142 -0.91 -18.16 -16.32
N GLU A 143 -1.49 -19.27 -15.87
CA GLU A 143 -2.38 -20.12 -16.66
C GLU A 143 -3.84 -19.64 -16.62
N THR A 144 -4.17 -18.70 -15.74
CA THR A 144 -5.51 -18.13 -15.65
C THR A 144 -5.80 -17.34 -16.93
N PRO A 145 -6.82 -17.71 -17.73
CA PRO A 145 -7.14 -16.98 -18.94
C PRO A 145 -7.58 -15.55 -18.61
N PRO A 146 -7.08 -14.52 -19.31
CA PRO A 146 -7.54 -13.16 -19.11
C PRO A 146 -8.97 -12.98 -19.62
N HIS A 147 -9.68 -11.99 -19.08
CA HIS A 147 -11.04 -11.64 -19.49
C HIS A 147 -11.02 -10.54 -20.55
N GLY A 148 -11.93 -10.61 -21.52
CA GLY A 148 -12.06 -9.61 -22.57
C GLY A 148 -11.06 -9.80 -23.73
N PRO A 149 -10.80 -8.76 -24.53
CA PRO A 149 -9.91 -8.86 -25.69
C PRO A 149 -8.45 -9.07 -25.27
N PRO A 150 -7.63 -9.68 -26.15
CA PRO A 150 -6.19 -9.84 -25.91
C PRO A 150 -5.49 -8.49 -25.80
N GLU A 151 -4.28 -8.48 -25.23
CA GLU A 151 -3.52 -7.26 -24.93
C GLU A 151 -3.38 -6.31 -26.13
N VAL A 152 -3.07 -6.85 -27.30
CA VAL A 152 -2.81 -6.09 -28.54
C VAL A 152 -4.05 -5.37 -29.09
N ASP A 153 -5.25 -5.84 -28.73
CA ASP A 153 -6.51 -5.30 -29.23
C ASP A 153 -7.13 -4.25 -28.29
N ARG A 154 -6.48 -3.96 -27.15
CA ARG A 154 -6.95 -2.96 -26.18
C ARG A 154 -6.45 -1.56 -26.51
N ALA A 155 -7.32 -0.58 -26.29
CA ALA A 155 -7.01 0.85 -26.44
C ALA A 155 -6.26 1.37 -25.21
N TRP A 156 -4.98 1.04 -25.09
CA TRP A 156 -4.14 1.46 -23.97
C TRP A 156 -3.87 2.96 -23.95
N CYS A 157 -3.88 3.50 -22.75
CA CYS A 157 -3.41 4.83 -22.43
C CYS A 157 -1.88 4.81 -22.51
N THR A 158 -1.30 5.80 -23.16
CA THR A 158 0.13 5.92 -23.43
C THR A 158 0.81 6.97 -22.57
N ASP A 159 0.08 7.97 -22.08
CA ASP A 159 0.63 9.05 -21.28
C ASP A 159 -0.38 9.60 -20.25
N GLU A 160 0.02 10.64 -19.53
CA GLU A 160 -0.79 11.31 -18.50
C GLU A 160 -1.85 12.27 -19.08
N GLU A 161 -1.76 12.59 -20.38
CA GLU A 161 -2.74 13.45 -21.07
C GLU A 161 -3.99 12.65 -21.49
N ASP A 162 -3.87 11.32 -21.55
CA ASP A 162 -5.00 10.39 -21.68
C ASP A 162 -5.95 10.44 -20.46
N ASP A 163 -7.14 9.86 -20.62
CA ASP A 163 -8.09 9.67 -19.51
C ASP A 163 -7.59 8.57 -18.56
N VAL A 164 -6.50 8.80 -17.85
CA VAL A 164 -5.94 7.86 -16.85
C VAL A 164 -6.41 8.20 -15.44
N VAL A 165 -6.71 7.16 -14.67
CA VAL A 165 -6.95 7.29 -13.23
C VAL A 165 -5.68 6.86 -12.51
N PHE A 166 -5.23 7.70 -11.57
CA PHE A 166 -4.05 7.48 -10.73
C PHE A 166 -4.41 7.55 -9.24
N HIS A 167 -3.54 6.98 -8.41
CA HIS A 167 -3.55 7.19 -6.97
C HIS A 167 -3.18 8.64 -6.66
N ALA A 168 -4.15 9.40 -6.15
CA ALA A 168 -3.94 10.75 -5.64
C ALA A 168 -3.65 10.72 -4.13
N PHE A 169 -2.79 11.62 -3.66
CA PHE A 169 -2.33 11.66 -2.26
C PHE A 169 -2.92 12.86 -1.51
N GLU A 170 -4.14 13.25 -1.87
CA GLU A 170 -4.83 14.37 -1.24
C GLU A 170 -5.07 14.08 0.24
N GLY A 171 -4.65 15.00 1.11
CA GLY A 171 -4.80 14.88 2.56
C GLY A 171 -3.78 13.95 3.24
N TRP A 172 -2.83 13.39 2.49
CA TRP A 172 -1.70 12.66 3.08
C TRP A 172 -0.75 13.64 3.78
N GLU A 173 -0.21 13.20 4.91
CA GLU A 173 0.94 13.87 5.51
C GLU A 173 2.16 13.68 4.60
N SER A 174 2.72 14.80 4.13
CA SER A 174 3.92 14.83 3.30
C SER A 174 5.11 15.29 4.13
N TRP A 175 6.21 14.57 3.99
CA TRP A 175 7.45 14.82 4.71
C TRP A 175 8.53 15.29 3.75
N ASP A 176 9.09 16.47 3.98
CA ASP A 176 10.26 16.97 3.23
C ASP A 176 11.59 16.55 3.87
N SER A 177 11.52 15.90 5.04
CA SER A 177 12.65 15.44 5.84
C SER A 177 12.54 13.94 6.12
N PRO A 178 13.31 13.09 5.43
CA PRO A 178 13.34 11.66 5.69
C PRO A 178 13.74 11.33 7.13
N THR A 179 14.67 12.08 7.73
CA THR A 179 15.07 11.89 9.14
C THR A 179 13.93 12.21 10.10
N ALA A 180 13.17 13.28 9.85
CA ALA A 180 12.01 13.61 10.67
C ALA A 180 10.92 12.54 10.57
N ALA A 181 10.68 12.01 9.36
CA ALA A 181 9.74 10.90 9.16
C ALA A 181 10.17 9.66 9.95
N LEU A 182 11.46 9.30 9.93
CA LEU A 182 11.99 8.21 10.75
C LEU A 182 11.80 8.46 12.25
N ALA A 183 12.07 9.69 12.73
CA ALA A 183 11.96 10.02 14.14
C ALA A 183 10.52 10.05 14.66
N ALA A 184 9.55 10.35 13.78
CA ALA A 184 8.14 10.36 14.11
C ALA A 184 7.51 8.95 14.15
N GLU A 185 8.13 7.96 13.48
CA GLU A 185 7.63 6.59 13.33
C GLU A 185 6.12 6.50 13.02
N PRO A 186 5.66 7.18 11.96
CA PRO A 186 4.24 7.17 11.60
C PRO A 186 3.77 5.76 11.27
N ASP A 187 2.55 5.43 11.70
CA ASP A 187 1.92 4.17 11.34
C ASP A 187 1.53 4.15 9.85
N GLY A 188 1.98 3.12 9.13
CA GLY A 188 1.59 2.88 7.74
C GLY A 188 2.51 3.53 6.70
N TRP A 189 1.99 3.66 5.48
CA TRP A 189 2.67 4.34 4.38
C TRP A 189 2.64 5.86 4.59
N VAL A 190 3.77 6.52 4.35
CA VAL A 190 3.89 7.98 4.33
C VAL A 190 4.41 8.48 3.00
N LEU A 191 4.06 9.72 2.64
CA LEU A 191 4.56 10.42 1.48
C LEU A 191 5.81 11.21 1.88
N ILE A 192 6.93 10.99 1.19
CA ILE A 192 8.22 11.64 1.47
C ILE A 192 8.77 12.23 0.17
N GLN A 193 9.12 13.52 0.19
CA GLN A 193 9.83 14.17 -0.93
C GLN A 193 11.32 13.90 -0.82
N GLY A 194 11.97 13.63 -1.94
CA GLY A 194 13.42 13.50 -1.93
C GLY A 194 14.02 13.04 -3.24
N GLU A 195 15.29 12.70 -3.17
CA GLU A 195 16.06 12.06 -4.22
C GLU A 195 16.61 10.75 -3.66
N LEU A 196 16.36 9.64 -4.35
CA LEU A 196 17.09 8.43 -4.01
C LEU A 196 18.55 8.60 -4.46
N VAL A 197 19.52 8.13 -3.69
CA VAL A 197 20.95 8.19 -4.04
C VAL A 197 21.67 6.93 -3.57
N VAL A 198 22.78 6.59 -4.23
CA VAL A 198 23.68 5.53 -3.75
C VAL A 198 24.75 6.16 -2.86
N LEU A 199 24.82 5.77 -1.59
CA LEU A 199 25.89 6.17 -0.67
C LEU A 199 26.60 4.91 -0.15
N GLY A 200 27.80 4.66 -0.67
CA GLY A 200 28.52 3.41 -0.40
C GLY A 200 27.86 2.23 -1.10
N SER A 201 27.41 1.25 -0.32
CA SER A 201 26.73 0.03 -0.81
C SER A 201 25.21 0.08 -0.65
N ASP A 202 24.67 1.19 -0.14
CA ASP A 202 23.27 1.31 0.24
C ASP A 202 22.57 2.40 -0.57
N VAL A 203 21.27 2.24 -0.74
CA VAL A 203 20.39 3.27 -1.29
C VAL A 203 19.79 4.09 -0.15
N TRP A 204 19.81 5.41 -0.30
CA TRP A 204 19.29 6.37 0.66
C TRP A 204 18.28 7.28 -0.02
N LEU A 205 17.26 7.72 0.70
CA LEU A 205 16.40 8.82 0.28
C LEU A 205 16.91 10.09 0.97
N CYS A 206 17.45 11.02 0.20
CA CYS A 206 17.90 12.33 0.67
C CYS A 206 16.78 13.35 0.54
N ALA A 207 16.69 14.28 1.49
CA ALA A 207 15.80 15.42 1.41
C ALA A 207 16.14 16.29 0.17
N PRO A 208 15.18 17.07 -0.36
CA PRO A 208 15.44 18.01 -1.46
C PRO A 208 16.54 19.04 -1.17
N ALA A 209 16.81 19.33 0.11
CA ALA A 209 17.87 20.25 0.53
C ALA A 209 19.27 19.62 0.56
N GLY A 210 19.38 18.30 0.43
CA GLY A 210 20.64 17.55 0.44
C GLY A 210 20.65 16.35 1.41
N CYS A 211 21.70 15.54 1.30
CA CYS A 211 21.84 14.25 2.01
C CYS A 211 22.30 14.34 3.48
N ASP A 212 22.48 15.53 4.04
CA ASP A 212 22.65 15.69 5.49
C ASP A 212 21.37 15.28 6.25
N ASP A 213 20.23 15.34 5.56
CA ASP A 213 18.94 14.78 5.99
C ASP A 213 18.57 13.63 5.05
N ALA A 214 18.79 12.40 5.50
CA ALA A 214 18.56 11.22 4.69
C ALA A 214 18.15 10.01 5.53
N ALA A 215 17.39 9.12 4.90
CA ALA A 215 16.98 7.85 5.49
C ALA A 215 17.37 6.70 4.56
N ARG A 216 17.85 5.58 5.13
CA ARG A 216 18.19 4.40 4.34
C ARG A 216 16.93 3.76 3.75
N ALA A 217 16.94 3.51 2.45
CA ALA A 217 15.90 2.79 1.73
C ALA A 217 16.22 1.28 1.72
N ALA A 218 15.70 0.56 2.70
CA ALA A 218 15.97 -0.85 2.87
C ALA A 218 15.35 -1.70 1.75
N ASN A 219 16.07 -2.77 1.40
CA ASN A 219 15.77 -3.71 0.31
C ASN A 219 15.78 -3.11 -1.10
N VAL A 220 16.01 -1.80 -1.29
CA VAL A 220 16.24 -1.22 -2.61
C VAL A 220 17.64 -1.58 -3.07
N GLU A 221 17.75 -2.20 -4.25
CA GLU A 221 19.04 -2.64 -4.79
C GLU A 221 19.74 -1.47 -5.50
N VAL A 222 21.07 -1.49 -5.48
CA VAL A 222 21.87 -0.53 -6.25
C VAL A 222 21.80 -0.93 -7.73
N PRO A 223 21.32 -0.06 -8.62
CA PRO A 223 21.31 -0.36 -10.06
C PRO A 223 22.74 -0.59 -10.57
N PRO A 224 22.96 -1.51 -11.53
CA PRO A 224 24.24 -1.62 -12.21
C PRO A 224 24.63 -0.31 -12.89
N PRO A 225 25.94 0.05 -12.91
CA PRO A 225 26.40 1.34 -13.40
C PRO A 225 26.11 1.59 -14.90
N ASP A 226 25.81 0.55 -15.68
CA ASP A 226 25.44 0.62 -17.09
C ASP A 226 23.93 0.83 -17.33
N MET A 227 23.11 0.78 -16.27
CA MET A 227 21.65 0.91 -16.36
C MET A 227 21.11 2.33 -16.06
N GLU A 228 21.98 3.29 -15.78
CA GLU A 228 21.61 4.68 -15.41
C GLU A 228 20.60 5.38 -16.36
N PRO A 229 20.52 5.15 -17.69
CA PRO A 229 19.57 5.86 -18.53
C PRO A 229 18.15 5.26 -18.60
N GLN A 230 17.98 3.94 -18.42
CA GLN A 230 16.70 3.26 -18.73
C GLN A 230 15.76 3.15 -17.53
N PHE A 231 16.28 3.23 -16.31
CA PHE A 231 15.50 3.14 -15.08
C PHE A 231 15.34 4.50 -14.39
N GLY A 232 15.88 5.55 -15.04
CA GLY A 232 16.19 6.85 -14.44
C GLY A 232 17.29 6.72 -13.39
N PRO A 233 18.03 7.80 -13.09
CA PRO A 233 18.74 7.83 -11.81
C PRO A 233 17.70 7.57 -10.72
N LEU A 234 18.16 6.98 -9.62
CA LEU A 234 17.53 7.20 -8.34
C LEU A 234 17.13 8.69 -8.29
N GLY A 235 15.83 8.94 -8.46
CA GLY A 235 15.37 10.18 -9.08
C GLY A 235 14.76 11.11 -8.06
N GLU A 236 14.71 12.39 -8.37
CA GLU A 236 13.94 13.34 -7.58
C GLU A 236 12.44 13.06 -7.68
N GLY A 237 11.73 13.29 -6.58
CA GLY A 237 10.28 13.37 -6.55
C GLY A 237 9.64 12.84 -5.27
N PRO A 238 8.32 12.67 -5.30
CA PRO A 238 7.57 12.05 -4.22
C PRO A 238 7.74 10.53 -4.21
N PHE A 239 7.93 9.99 -3.01
CA PHE A 239 7.97 8.57 -2.72
C PHE A 239 6.95 8.23 -1.64
N ILE A 240 6.41 7.02 -1.68
CA ILE A 240 5.75 6.43 -0.53
C ILE A 240 6.60 5.32 0.07
N ALA A 241 6.62 5.23 1.39
CA ALA A 241 7.35 4.19 2.11
C ALA A 241 6.71 3.92 3.47
N HIS A 242 7.00 2.77 4.07
CA HIS A 242 6.77 2.55 5.51
C HIS A 242 8.02 2.93 6.29
N VAL A 243 7.82 3.53 7.46
CA VAL A 243 8.87 3.73 8.46
C VAL A 243 8.85 2.54 9.41
N ARG A 244 9.90 1.71 9.41
CA ARG A 244 10.05 0.56 10.31
C ARG A 244 11.49 0.38 10.71
N ASP A 245 11.72 0.13 12.00
CA ASP A 245 13.06 -0.17 12.56
C ASP A 245 14.13 0.86 12.14
N GLY A 246 13.76 2.14 12.08
CA GLY A 246 14.66 3.24 11.71
C GLY A 246 15.09 3.26 10.23
N VAL A 247 14.36 2.57 9.34
CA VAL A 247 14.60 2.59 7.89
C VAL A 247 13.29 2.78 7.10
N LEU A 248 13.42 3.14 5.83
CA LEU A 248 12.30 3.16 4.88
C LEU A 248 12.21 1.80 4.19
N ILE A 249 11.04 1.15 4.24
CA ILE A 249 10.77 -0.11 3.52
C ILE A 249 9.68 0.07 2.47
N GLY A 250 9.71 -0.75 1.41
CA GLY A 250 8.69 -0.73 0.36
C GLY A 250 8.72 0.54 -0.49
N VAL A 251 9.84 1.25 -0.53
CA VAL A 251 9.95 2.55 -1.22
C VAL A 251 9.38 2.44 -2.63
N THR A 252 8.43 3.30 -2.94
CA THR A 252 7.72 3.33 -4.21
C THR A 252 7.69 4.76 -4.72
N ARG A 253 8.19 4.97 -5.93
CA ARG A 253 8.09 6.29 -6.58
C ARG A 253 6.63 6.53 -6.95
N THR A 254 6.11 7.72 -6.63
CA THR A 254 4.77 8.10 -7.08
C THR A 254 4.91 8.97 -8.33
N ALA A 255 4.23 8.59 -9.40
CA ALA A 255 4.10 9.41 -10.60
C ALA A 255 2.90 10.34 -10.37
N ILE A 256 3.06 11.34 -9.51
CA ILE A 256 2.08 12.41 -9.41
C ILE A 256 2.63 13.54 -10.28
N PRO A 257 2.00 13.91 -11.40
CA PRO A 257 2.23 15.21 -11.97
C PRO A 257 1.89 16.24 -10.90
N GLN A 258 2.92 16.91 -10.36
CA GLN A 258 2.75 18.13 -9.58
C GLN A 258 2.01 19.10 -10.50
N ARG A 259 0.68 19.17 -10.41
CA ARG A 259 -0.08 20.20 -11.13
C ARG A 259 0.48 21.53 -10.65
N PRO A 260 1.19 22.30 -11.50
CA PRO A 260 1.92 23.49 -11.04
C PRO A 260 1.01 24.56 -10.43
N ASP A 261 -0.31 24.47 -10.68
CA ASP A 261 -1.28 25.51 -10.40
C ASP A 261 -2.36 25.13 -9.37
N ALA A 262 -2.27 23.97 -8.70
CA ALA A 262 -3.17 23.66 -7.59
C ALA A 262 -2.70 24.33 -6.29
N ARG A 263 -2.76 25.68 -6.24
CA ARG A 263 -2.82 26.38 -4.95
C ARG A 263 -4.26 26.33 -4.43
N PRO A 264 -4.47 26.19 -3.11
CA PRO A 264 -5.80 26.29 -2.51
C PRO A 264 -6.47 27.65 -2.79
#